data_AF-A0A0B4GPG6-F1
#
_entry.id   AF-A0A0B4GPG6-F1
#
_cell.length_a   1.000
_cell.length_b   1.000
_cell.length_c   1.000
_cell.angle_alpha   90.00
_cell.angle_beta   90.00
_cell.angle_gamma   90.00
#
_symmetry.space_group_name_H-M   'P 1'
#
loop_
_entity.id
_entity.type
_entity.pdbx_description
1 polymer ?
#
loop_
_entity_poly.entity_id
_entity_poly.type
_entity_poly.pdbx_seq_one_letter_code
_entity_poly.pdbx_strand_id
1 'polypeptide(L)'
;MQGQANHFYRIIKDRIPYPTQRYVGETERLYGVLDTQLKGRDYLVGPDRGRYSIADIASFGWVNTSYFSGIILSKFPNVERWWRKIRDRPAVQIGIRIPEPSQVQNGRIQERLEEEPAFKAEDDDRRMAGDRAKKQFNYKFASP
;
A
#
# COMPACT_ATOMS: atom_id res chain seq x y z
N MET A 1 9.56 6.55 -1.50
CA MET A 1 8.91 6.44 -2.83
C MET A 1 7.39 6.52 -2.74
N GLN A 2 6.74 5.81 -1.82
CA GLN A 2 5.28 5.83 -1.65
C GLN A 2 4.65 7.22 -1.47
N GLY A 3 5.28 8.15 -0.74
CA GLY A 3 4.78 9.52 -0.63
C GLY A 3 4.65 10.25 -1.98
N GLN A 4 5.59 10.02 -2.90
CA GLN A 4 5.50 10.55 -4.26
C GLN A 4 4.45 9.78 -5.09
N ALA A 5 4.29 8.46 -4.84
CA ALA A 5 3.18 7.70 -5.44
C ALA A 5 1.83 8.30 -5.02
N ASN A 6 1.63 8.62 -3.74
CA ASN A 6 0.43 9.31 -3.25
C ASN A 6 0.16 10.60 -4.03
N HIS A 7 1.21 11.42 -4.20
CA HIS A 7 1.10 12.69 -4.91
C HIS A 7 0.67 12.49 -6.37
N PHE A 8 1.44 11.73 -7.15
CA PHE A 8 1.24 11.57 -8.59
C PHE A 8 0.13 10.57 -8.99
N TYR A 9 -0.31 9.70 -8.07
CA TYR A 9 -1.42 8.76 -8.31
C TYR A 9 -2.76 9.32 -7.89
N ARG A 10 -2.83 10.02 -6.74
CA ARG A 10 -4.12 10.37 -6.12
C ARG A 10 -4.37 11.86 -5.91
N ILE A 11 -3.34 12.65 -5.59
CA ILE A 11 -3.52 14.03 -5.11
C ILE A 11 -3.55 15.05 -6.26
N ILE A 12 -2.67 14.92 -7.24
CA ILE A 12 -2.60 15.90 -8.33
C ILE A 12 -3.86 15.87 -9.21
N LYS A 13 -4.24 17.05 -9.70
CA LYS A 13 -5.41 17.22 -10.57
C LYS A 13 -5.25 16.51 -11.91
N ASP A 14 -4.12 16.77 -12.58
CA ASP A 14 -3.82 16.23 -13.90
C ASP A 14 -2.84 15.07 -13.78
N ARG A 15 -3.21 13.89 -14.28
CA ARG A 15 -2.37 12.70 -14.16
C ARG A 15 -1.24 12.75 -15.19
N ILE A 16 0.00 12.72 -14.71
CA ILE A 16 1.20 12.78 -15.55
C ILE A 16 1.80 11.36 -15.65
N PRO A 17 1.82 10.74 -16.86
CA PRO A 17 2.17 9.31 -16.97
C PRO A 17 3.53 8.93 -16.40
N TYR A 18 4.59 9.68 -16.71
CA TYR A 18 5.95 9.34 -16.30
C TYR A 18 6.15 9.26 -14.77
N PRO A 19 5.86 10.33 -13.98
CA PRO A 19 6.04 10.26 -12.54
C PRO A 19 5.06 9.29 -11.87
N THR A 20 3.82 9.17 -12.37
CA THR A 20 2.88 8.14 -11.87
C THR A 20 3.47 6.75 -12.03
N GLN A 21 3.96 6.38 -13.21
CA GLN A 21 4.60 5.09 -13.44
C GLN A 21 5.84 4.93 -12.56
N ARG A 22 6.75 5.91 -12.53
CA ARG A 22 8.02 5.83 -11.79
C ARG A 22 7.78 5.55 -10.31
N TYR A 23 6.90 6.33 -9.67
CA TYR A 23 6.71 6.24 -8.22
C TYR A 23 5.79 5.09 -7.81
N VAL A 24 4.73 4.80 -8.58
CA VAL A 24 3.89 3.61 -8.31
C VAL A 24 4.67 2.33 -8.59
N GLY A 25 5.43 2.26 -9.68
CA GLY A 25 6.26 1.10 -10.02
C GLY A 25 7.33 0.83 -8.97
N GLU A 26 8.09 1.85 -8.55
CA GLU A 26 9.08 1.67 -7.49
C GLU A 26 8.43 1.33 -6.14
N THR A 27 7.25 1.87 -5.84
CA THR A 27 6.51 1.46 -4.64
C THR A 27 6.09 -0.01 -4.74
N GLU A 28 5.59 -0.47 -5.88
CA GLU A 28 5.27 -1.88 -6.11
C GLU A 28 6.51 -2.79 -5.93
N ARG A 29 7.67 -2.38 -6.43
CA ARG A 29 8.95 -3.09 -6.21
C ARG A 29 9.34 -3.18 -4.74
N LEU A 30 9.18 -2.10 -3.97
CA LEU A 30 9.45 -2.09 -2.53
C LEU A 30 8.51 -3.02 -1.75
N TYR A 31 7.25 -3.15 -2.18
CA TYR A 31 6.33 -4.14 -1.62
C TYR A 31 6.75 -5.56 -1.98
N GLY A 32 7.33 -5.79 -3.16
CA GLY A 32 7.97 -7.06 -3.50
C GLY A 32 9.12 -7.42 -2.57
N VAL A 33 10.03 -6.47 -2.28
CA VAL A 33 11.10 -6.65 -1.28
C VAL A 33 10.52 -7.02 0.09
N LEU A 34 9.48 -6.30 0.51
CA LEU A 34 8.82 -6.53 1.80
C LEU A 34 8.15 -7.90 1.86
N ASP A 35 7.51 -8.33 0.77
CA ASP A 35 6.87 -9.64 0.65
C ASP A 35 7.89 -10.78 0.72
N THR A 36 9.00 -10.64 -0.01
CA THR A 36 10.14 -11.58 0.05
C THR A 36 10.71 -11.64 1.46
N GLN A 37 10.92 -10.50 2.12
CA GLN A 37 11.40 -10.47 3.51
C GLN A 37 10.44 -11.20 4.45
N LEU A 38 9.13 -11.05 4.27
CA LEU A 38 8.11 -11.66 5.13
C LEU A 38 7.82 -13.12 4.78
N LYS A 39 8.49 -13.70 3.78
CA LYS A 39 8.35 -15.12 3.45
C LYS A 39 8.83 -15.99 4.62
N GLY A 40 7.91 -16.77 5.20
CA GLY A 40 8.20 -17.61 6.38
C GLY A 40 8.37 -16.84 7.70
N ARG A 41 8.13 -15.53 7.71
CA ARG A 41 8.26 -14.68 8.91
C ARG A 41 6.91 -14.13 9.36
N ASP A 42 6.83 -13.85 10.65
CA ASP A 42 5.71 -13.21 11.33
C ASP A 42 5.93 -11.70 11.51
N TYR A 43 7.19 -11.28 11.62
CA TYR A 43 7.61 -9.89 11.81
C TYR A 43 8.91 -9.60 11.05
N LEU A 44 9.18 -8.33 10.79
CA LEU A 44 10.24 -7.92 9.87
C LEU A 44 11.65 -8.33 10.31
N VAL A 45 11.93 -8.24 11.61
CA VAL A 45 13.28 -8.44 12.18
C VAL A 45 13.25 -9.37 13.38
N GLY A 46 14.43 -9.82 13.83
CA GLY A 46 14.60 -10.71 14.99
C GLY A 46 14.88 -12.17 14.63
N PRO A 47 15.20 -13.02 15.61
CA PRO A 47 15.49 -14.44 15.39
C PRO A 47 14.24 -15.22 14.94
N ASP A 48 14.45 -16.41 14.40
CA ASP A 48 13.41 -17.34 13.94
C ASP A 48 12.41 -16.67 12.96
N ARG A 49 11.11 -16.71 13.27
CA ARG A 49 10.03 -16.05 12.52
C ARG A 49 9.96 -14.55 12.77
N GLY A 50 10.91 -13.97 13.50
CA GLY A 50 10.95 -12.56 13.87
C GLY A 50 10.20 -12.23 15.16
N ARG A 51 10.41 -11.01 15.64
CA ARG A 51 9.79 -10.43 16.83
C ARG A 51 9.24 -9.05 16.50
N TYR A 52 8.02 -8.76 16.95
CA TYR A 52 7.40 -7.44 16.78
C TYR A 52 8.30 -6.35 17.35
N SER A 53 8.56 -5.33 16.54
CA SER A 53 9.55 -4.30 16.84
C SER A 53 9.15 -2.93 16.29
N ILE A 54 9.98 -1.92 16.54
CA ILE A 54 9.82 -0.59 15.94
C ILE A 54 9.91 -0.62 14.41
N ALA A 55 10.58 -1.62 13.81
CA ALA A 55 10.60 -1.78 12.36
C ALA A 55 9.19 -2.07 11.83
N ASP A 56 8.44 -2.95 12.52
CA ASP A 56 7.06 -3.26 12.16
C ASP A 56 6.15 -2.03 12.32
N ILE A 57 6.33 -1.28 13.42
CA ILE A 57 5.57 -0.04 13.68
C ILE A 57 5.84 1.00 12.58
N ALA A 58 7.10 1.22 12.23
CA ALA A 58 7.50 2.21 11.23
C ALA A 58 6.99 1.85 9.82
N SER A 59 7.02 0.57 9.45
CA SER A 59 6.51 0.11 8.15
C SER A 59 4.99 0.02 8.10
N PHE A 60 4.33 -0.31 9.22
CA PHE A 60 2.88 -0.54 9.26
C PHE A 60 2.08 0.68 8.80
N GLY A 61 2.45 1.90 9.22
CA GLY A 61 1.73 3.11 8.82
C GLY A 61 1.66 3.30 7.30
N TRP A 62 2.77 3.02 6.60
CA TRP A 62 2.85 3.08 5.14
C TRP A 62 2.04 1.96 4.48
N VAL A 63 2.15 0.73 4.99
CA VAL A 63 1.38 -0.40 4.46
C VAL A 63 -0.12 -0.23 4.69
N ASN A 64 -0.53 0.34 5.83
CA ASN A 64 -1.92 0.61 6.17
C ASN A 64 -2.55 1.73 5.32
N THR A 65 -1.79 2.38 4.42
CA THR A 65 -2.27 3.39 3.46
C THR A 65 -1.92 3.04 2.01
N SER A 66 -1.52 1.79 1.74
CA SER A 66 -1.09 1.29 0.44
C SER A 66 -2.08 1.51 -0.72
N TYR A 67 -3.39 1.35 -0.47
CA TYR A 67 -4.41 1.50 -1.51
C TYR A 67 -4.49 2.94 -2.01
N PHE A 68 -4.21 3.92 -1.12
CA PHE A 68 -4.12 5.33 -1.50
C PHE A 68 -2.98 5.60 -2.50
N SER A 69 -1.94 4.76 -2.47
CA SER A 69 -0.78 4.81 -3.37
C SER A 69 -0.96 3.98 -4.66
N GLY A 70 -2.13 3.36 -4.87
CA GLY A 70 -2.37 2.46 -5.99
C GLY A 70 -1.76 1.06 -5.82
N ILE A 71 -1.40 0.69 -4.59
CA ILE A 71 -0.84 -0.63 -4.26
C ILE A 71 -1.93 -1.51 -3.64
N ILE A 72 -2.20 -2.64 -4.28
CA ILE A 72 -3.21 -3.61 -3.82
C ILE A 72 -2.49 -4.73 -3.08
N LEU A 73 -2.80 -4.91 -1.79
CA LEU A 73 -2.11 -5.88 -0.93
C LEU A 73 -2.28 -7.34 -1.36
N SER A 74 -3.36 -7.70 -2.07
CA SER A 74 -3.57 -9.07 -2.55
C SER A 74 -2.51 -9.56 -3.54
N LYS A 75 -1.71 -8.66 -4.12
CA LYS A 75 -0.52 -9.00 -4.92
C LYS A 75 0.68 -9.45 -4.08
N PHE A 76 0.65 -9.20 -2.77
CA PHE A 76 1.75 -9.40 -1.83
C PHE A 76 1.24 -10.19 -0.61
N PRO A 77 1.07 -11.52 -0.74
CA PRO A 77 0.36 -12.33 0.25
C PRO A 77 1.06 -12.37 1.62
N ASN A 78 2.39 -12.27 1.68
CA ASN A 78 3.12 -12.21 2.94
C ASN A 78 2.96 -10.84 3.61
N VAL A 79 2.97 -9.76 2.83
CA VAL A 79 2.67 -8.40 3.33
C VAL A 79 1.23 -8.31 3.82
N GLU A 80 0.26 -8.86 3.09
CA GLU A 80 -1.15 -8.83 3.50
C GLU A 80 -1.36 -9.57 4.82
N ARG A 81 -0.79 -10.77 4.96
CA ARG A 81 -0.83 -11.55 6.22
C ARG A 81 -0.24 -10.77 7.38
N TRP A 82 0.95 -10.19 7.20
CA TRP A 82 1.64 -9.40 8.22
C TRP A 82 0.85 -8.13 8.59
N TRP A 83 0.28 -7.44 7.60
CA TRP A 83 -0.55 -6.25 7.81
C TRP A 83 -1.78 -6.57 8.66
N ARG A 84 -2.53 -7.64 8.33
CA ARG A 84 -3.69 -8.09 9.13
C ARG A 84 -3.28 -8.41 10.56
N LYS A 85 -2.20 -9.20 10.73
CA LYS A 85 -1.67 -9.57 12.06
C LYS A 85 -1.34 -8.36 12.93
N ILE A 86 -0.71 -7.32 12.37
CA ILE A 86 -0.39 -6.10 13.12
C ILE A 86 -1.63 -5.25 13.37
N ARG A 87 -2.46 -5.05 12.34
CA ARG A 87 -3.69 -4.27 12.43
C ARG A 87 -4.59 -4.79 13.55
N ASP A 88 -4.70 -6.11 13.71
CA ASP A 88 -5.60 -6.73 14.68
C ASP A 88 -5.06 -6.68 16.13
N ARG A 89 -3.88 -6.09 16.36
CA ARG A 89 -3.34 -5.87 17.72
C ARG A 89 -4.16 -4.78 18.43
N PRO A 90 -4.57 -4.97 19.70
CA PRO A 90 -5.35 -3.97 20.44
C PRO A 90 -4.71 -2.58 20.49
N ALA A 91 -3.39 -2.50 20.74
CA ALA A 91 -2.68 -1.22 20.77
C ALA A 91 -2.64 -0.51 19.41
N VAL A 92 -2.61 -1.27 18.30
CA VAL A 92 -2.64 -0.71 16.94
C VAL A 92 -4.04 -0.19 16.61
N GLN A 93 -5.08 -0.93 16.97
CA GLN A 93 -6.48 -0.49 16.82
C GLN A 93 -6.77 0.83 17.55
N ILE A 94 -6.17 1.03 18.72
CA ILE A 94 -6.24 2.31 19.44
C ILE A 94 -5.44 3.38 18.68
N GLY A 95 -4.19 3.08 18.31
CA GLY A 95 -3.29 4.04 17.67
C GLY A 95 -3.80 4.59 16.34
N ILE A 96 -4.43 3.76 15.50
CA ILE A 96 -4.95 4.20 14.18
C ILE A 96 -6.18 5.12 14.27
N ARG A 97 -6.76 5.30 15.46
CA ARG A 97 -7.93 6.14 15.71
C ARG A 97 -7.57 7.51 16.31
N ILE A 98 -6.28 7.76 16.62
CA ILE A 98 -5.82 8.98 17.29
C ILE A 98 -4.91 9.79 16.34
N PRO A 99 -5.06 11.13 16.24
CA PRO A 99 -6.05 11.96 16.92
C PRO A 99 -7.47 11.71 16.41
N GLU A 100 -7.63 11.60 15.09
CA GLU A 100 -8.87 11.19 14.44
C GLU A 100 -8.56 10.09 13.42
N PRO A 101 -9.49 9.16 13.16
CA PRO A 101 -9.29 8.10 12.17
C PRO A 101 -8.99 8.67 10.77
N SER A 102 -7.89 8.22 10.18
CA SER A 102 -7.47 8.68 8.86
C SER A 102 -8.35 8.09 7.75
N GLN A 103 -8.80 8.96 6.84
CA GLN A 103 -9.67 8.60 5.71
C GLN A 103 -8.95 7.84 4.59
N VAL A 104 -7.62 7.73 4.66
CA VAL A 104 -6.79 7.09 3.63
C VAL A 104 -6.25 5.72 4.06
N GLN A 105 -6.72 5.21 5.22
CA GLN A 105 -6.38 3.87 5.66
C GLN A 105 -7.02 2.83 4.75
N ASN A 106 -6.35 1.69 4.53
CA ASN A 106 -6.82 0.63 3.64
C ASN A 106 -8.25 0.20 3.97
N GLY A 107 -8.57 -0.02 5.25
CA GLY A 107 -9.91 -0.42 5.68
C GLY A 107 -10.98 0.58 5.24
N ARG A 108 -10.76 1.88 5.50
CA ARG A 108 -11.67 2.93 5.07
C ARG A 108 -11.77 3.03 3.55
N ILE A 109 -10.66 2.92 2.82
CA ILE A 109 -10.68 2.93 1.35
C ILE A 109 -11.48 1.75 0.81
N GLN A 110 -11.33 0.55 1.39
CA GLN A 110 -12.08 -0.65 0.99
C GLN A 110 -13.58 -0.47 1.23
N GLU A 111 -14.00 -0.02 2.41
CA GLU A 111 -15.41 0.32 2.70
C GLU A 111 -15.98 1.28 1.65
N ARG A 112 -15.25 2.35 1.34
CA ARG A 112 -15.70 3.34 0.34
C ARG A 112 -15.79 2.77 -1.08
N LEU A 113 -14.88 1.85 -1.45
CA LEU A 113 -14.96 1.16 -2.74
C LEU A 113 -16.22 0.27 -2.85
N GLU A 114 -16.72 -0.22 -1.72
CA GLU A 114 -17.93 -1.06 -1.66
C GLU A 114 -19.20 -0.20 -1.57
N GLU A 115 -19.19 0.85 -0.76
CA GLU A 115 -20.37 1.65 -0.39
C GLU A 115 -20.62 2.85 -1.30
N GLU A 116 -19.58 3.42 -1.94
CA GLU A 116 -19.66 4.67 -2.69
C GLU A 116 -19.38 4.43 -4.20
N PRO A 117 -20.42 4.22 -5.05
CA PRO A 117 -20.23 3.94 -6.48
C PRO A 117 -19.43 5.01 -7.24
N ALA A 118 -19.61 6.29 -6.89
CA ALA A 118 -18.86 7.39 -7.49
C ALA A 118 -17.36 7.32 -7.15
N PHE A 119 -17.03 7.03 -5.89
CA PHE A 119 -15.65 6.84 -5.46
C PHE A 119 -15.01 5.65 -6.15
N LYS A 120 -15.74 4.53 -6.26
CA LYS A 120 -15.30 3.34 -6.99
C LYS A 120 -15.00 3.65 -8.46
N ALA A 121 -15.90 4.34 -9.16
CA ALA A 121 -15.71 4.68 -10.57
C ALA A 121 -14.45 5.57 -10.77
N GLU A 122 -14.24 6.53 -9.88
CA GLU A 122 -13.08 7.42 -9.92
C GLU A 122 -11.77 6.67 -9.58
N ASP A 123 -11.82 5.68 -8.67
CA ASP A 123 -10.69 4.81 -8.34
C ASP A 123 -10.33 3.87 -9.50
N ASP A 124 -11.32 3.29 -10.16
CA ASP A 124 -11.13 2.45 -11.34
C ASP A 124 -10.49 3.24 -12.50
N ASP A 125 -10.91 4.49 -12.74
CA ASP A 125 -10.29 5.35 -13.74
C ASP A 125 -8.82 5.67 -13.38
N ARG A 126 -8.52 5.95 -12.11
CA ARG A 126 -7.13 6.12 -11.62
C ARG A 126 -6.29 4.88 -11.87
N ARG A 127 -6.82 3.70 -11.54
CA ARG A 127 -6.14 2.42 -11.74
C ARG A 127 -5.84 2.19 -13.21
N MET A 128 -6.83 2.38 -14.09
CA MET A 128 -6.65 2.28 -15.54
C MET A 128 -5.60 3.27 -16.07
N ALA A 129 -5.57 4.50 -15.55
CA ALA A 129 -4.53 5.47 -15.91
C ALA A 129 -3.13 5.03 -15.47
N GLY A 130 -3.00 4.48 -14.26
CA GLY A 130 -1.75 3.90 -13.75
C GLY A 130 -1.27 2.73 -14.61
N ASP A 131 -2.17 1.83 -15.02
CA ASP A 131 -1.86 0.69 -15.88
C ASP A 131 -1.43 1.13 -17.29
N ARG A 132 -2.11 2.15 -17.86
CA ARG A 132 -1.70 2.78 -19.12
C ARG A 132 -0.29 3.37 -19.03
N ALA A 133 0.01 4.08 -17.94
CA ALA A 133 1.33 4.65 -17.71
C ALA A 133 2.41 3.56 -17.59
N LYS A 134 2.15 2.48 -16.84
CA LYS A 134 3.05 1.32 -16.76
C LYS A 134 3.33 0.72 -18.14
N LYS A 135 2.29 0.53 -18.95
CA LYS A 135 2.43 0.01 -20.33
C LYS A 135 3.22 0.96 -21.23
N GLN A 136 2.95 2.26 -21.17
CA GLN A 136 3.64 3.28 -21.97
C GLN A 136 5.15 3.27 -21.76
N PHE A 137 5.61 3.08 -20.51
CA PHE A 137 7.04 3.06 -20.18
C PHE A 137 7.62 1.64 -20.04
N ASN A 138 6.94 0.62 -20.60
CA ASN A 138 7.38 -0.77 -20.59
C ASN A 138 7.75 -1.31 -19.19
N TYR A 139 7.07 -0.81 -18.16
CA TYR A 139 7.31 -1.27 -16.79
C TYR A 139 6.84 -2.71 -16.64
N LYS A 140 7.76 -3.56 -16.19
CA LYS A 140 7.49 -4.94 -15.81
C LYS A 140 7.81 -5.07 -14.32
N PHE A 141 6.82 -5.47 -13.54
CA PHE A 141 7.09 -5.82 -12.15
C PHE A 141 8.04 -7.00 -12.10
N ALA A 142 9.14 -6.84 -11.37
CA ALA A 142 10.05 -7.91 -11.01
C ALA A 142 10.28 -7.81 -9.50
N SER A 143 9.80 -8.82 -8.76
CA SER A 143 10.19 -8.97 -7.36
C SER A 143 11.63 -9.49 -7.31
N PRO A 144 12.48 -8.94 -6.44
CA PRO A 144 13.75 -9.58 -6.09
C PRO A 144 13.53 -10.92 -5.38
#